data_AF-A0A3B8W7D2-F1
#
_entry.id   AF-A0A3B8W7D2-F1
#
_cell.length_a   1.000
_cell.length_b   1.000
_cell.length_c   1.000
_cell.angle_alpha   90.00
_cell.angle_beta   90.00
_cell.angle_gamma   90.00
#
_symmetry.space_group_name_H-M   'P 1'
#
loop_
_entity.id
_entity.type
_entity.pdbx_description
1 polymer ?
#
loop_
_entity_poly.entity_id
_entity_poly.type
_entity_poly.pdbx_seq_one_letter_code
_entity_poly.pdbx_strand_id
1 'polypeptide(L)' 'ASIPREERLKNGLTDSLIRLSIGVEDAEDLLEDLNQAFSKIA' A
#
# COMPACT_ATOMS: atom_id res chain seq x y z
N ALA A 1 6.26 -17.68 -4.60
CA ALA A 1 6.43 -16.71 -3.48
C ALA A 1 7.41 -17.32 -2.49
N SER A 2 8.51 -16.63 -2.16
CA SER A 2 9.66 -17.24 -1.48
C SER A 2 9.50 -17.41 0.04
N ILE A 3 8.46 -16.81 0.66
CA ILE A 3 8.21 -16.88 2.11
C ILE A 3 6.86 -17.57 2.34
N PRO A 4 6.79 -18.66 3.14
CA PRO A 4 5.54 -19.31 3.53
C PRO A 4 4.52 -18.35 4.14
N ARG A 5 3.22 -18.61 3.94
CA ARG A 5 2.13 -17.75 4.44
C ARG A 5 2.23 -17.50 5.96
N GLU A 6 2.51 -18.54 6.72
CA GLU A 6 2.60 -18.45 8.18
C GLU A 6 3.74 -17.53 8.62
N GLU A 7 4.89 -17.60 7.95
CA GLU A 7 6.05 -16.75 8.22
C GLU A 7 5.79 -15.30 7.78
N ARG A 8 5.09 -15.07 6.66
CA ARG A 8 4.63 -13.73 6.27
C ARG A 8 3.75 -13.10 7.35
N LEU A 9 2.73 -13.82 7.81
CA LEU A 9 1.80 -13.31 8.83
C LEU A 9 2.48 -13.03 10.17
N LYS A 10 3.43 -13.89 10.60
CA LYS A 10 4.25 -13.65 11.81
C LYS A 10 5.06 -12.35 11.74
N ASN A 11 5.50 -11.97 10.54
CA ASN A 11 6.23 -10.72 10.29
C ASN A 11 5.32 -9.52 9.97
N GLY A 12 3.99 -9.63 10.14
CA GLY A 12 3.03 -8.56 9.86
C GLY A 12 2.73 -8.33 8.38
N LEU A 13 3.20 -9.20 7.48
CA LEU A 13 2.92 -9.14 6.05
C LEU A 13 1.53 -9.76 5.77
N THR A 14 0.48 -9.00 6.11
CA THR A 14 -0.90 -9.39 5.81
C THR A 14 -1.18 -9.32 4.31
N ASP A 15 -2.19 -10.04 3.85
CA ASP A 15 -2.58 -10.04 2.42
C ASP A 15 -3.14 -8.68 1.96
N SER A 16 -3.50 -7.79 2.90
CA SER A 16 -3.98 -6.42 2.64
C SER A 16 -2.89 -5.35 2.74
N LEU A 17 -1.66 -5.71 3.09
CA LEU A 17 -0.59 -4.74 3.29
C LEU A 17 -0.10 -4.18 1.95
N ILE A 18 -0.29 -2.88 1.76
CA ILE A 18 0.26 -2.12 0.64
C ILE A 18 1.41 -1.26 1.18
N ARG A 19 2.60 -1.36 0.58
CA ARG A 19 3.74 -0.50 0.88
C ARG A 19 3.93 0.49 -0.26
N LEU A 20 3.80 1.77 0.03
CA LEU A 20 4.02 2.84 -0.94
C LEU A 20 5.41 3.44 -0.72
N SER A 21 6.17 3.59 -1.80
CA SER A 21 7.41 4.37 -1.81
C SER A 21 7.06 5.78 -2.27
N ILE A 22 7.25 6.77 -1.40
CA ILE A 22 6.96 8.19 -1.71
C ILE A 22 8.21 8.84 -2.30
N GLY A 23 8.06 9.55 -3.42
CA GLY A 23 9.13 10.31 -4.04
C GLY A 23 9.21 11.75 -3.53
N VAL A 24 9.64 12.66 -4.39
CA VAL A 24 9.77 14.11 -4.11
C VAL A 24 8.73 14.92 -4.89
N GLU A 25 7.60 14.30 -5.21
CA GLU A 25 6.47 14.96 -5.87
C GLU A 25 5.81 16.00 -4.97
N ASP A 26 4.92 16.79 -5.57
CA ASP A 26 4.05 17.71 -4.85
C ASP A 26 3.09 16.93 -3.93
N ALA A 27 2.88 17.44 -2.71
CA ALA A 27 2.12 16.71 -1.70
C ALA A 27 0.62 16.71 -2.01
N GLU A 28 0.12 17.78 -2.62
CA GLU A 28 -1.28 17.93 -3.00
C GLU A 28 -1.65 16.97 -4.13
N ASP A 29 -0.77 16.81 -5.13
CA ASP A 29 -0.96 15.84 -6.23
C ASP A 29 -1.03 14.41 -5.69
N LEU A 30 -0.11 14.04 -4.79
CA LEU A 30 -0.10 12.71 -4.16
C LEU A 30 -1.39 12.44 -3.37
N LEU A 31 -1.89 13.44 -2.66
CA LEU A 31 -3.15 13.33 -1.91
C LEU A 31 -4.34 13.16 -2.86
N GLU A 32 -4.41 13.91 -3.95
CA GLU A 32 -5.49 13.81 -4.93
C GLU A 32 -5.51 12.43 -5.60
N ASP A 33 -4.35 11.91 -6.01
CA ASP A 33 -4.22 10.59 -6.61
C ASP A 33 -4.69 9.47 -5.67
N LEU A 34 -4.24 9.50 -4.41
CA LEU A 34 -4.66 8.53 -3.40
C LEU A 34 -6.16 8.60 -3.13
N ASN A 35 -6.72 9.82 -3.01
CA ASN A 35 -8.15 10.01 -2.81
C ASN A 35 -8.97 9.49 -4.00
N GLN A 36 -8.53 9.76 -5.23
CA GLN A 36 -9.19 9.27 -6.43
C GLN A 36 -9.16 7.73 -6.49
N ALA A 37 -8.02 7.12 -6.17
CA ALA A 37 -7.86 5.67 -6.17
C ALA A 37 -8.75 4.99 -5.13
N PHE A 38 -8.78 5.48 -3.88
CA PHE A 38 -9.60 4.88 -2.83
C PHE A 38 -11.09 5.10 -3.05
N SER A 39 -11.50 6.22 -3.65
CA SER A 39 -12.91 6.47 -4.00
C SER A 39 -13.48 5.49 -5.03
N LYS A 40 -12.64 4.80 -5.82
CA LYS A 40 -13.08 3.78 -6.79
C LYS A 40 -13.35 2.41 -6.16
N ILE A 41 -12.93 2.20 -4.92
CA ILE A 41 -13.04 0.93 -4.20
C ILE A 41 -14.16 1.00 -3.14
N ALA A 42 -14.60 2.21 -2.79
CA ALA A 42 -15.68 2.50 -1.84
C ALA A 42 -17.08 2.18 -2.41
#